data_AF-A0A3S4J9G5-F1
#
_entry.id   AF-A0A3S4J9G5-F1
#
_cell.length_a   1.000
_cell.length_b   1.000
_cell.length_c   1.000
_cell.angle_alpha   90.00
_cell.angle_beta   90.00
_cell.angle_gamma   90.00
#
_symmetry.space_group_name_H-M   'P 1'
#
loop_
_entity.id
_entity.type
_entity.pdbx_description
1 polymer ?
#
loop_
_entity_poly.entity_id
_entity_poly.type
_entity_poly.pdbx_seq_one_letter_code
_entity_poly.pdbx_strand_id
1 'polypeptide(L)'
;MGLDITFPKEGVAPGVQETADAVANLIALGYADQIVLSHDVFLKQMWAKNGGNGWGFVPNVFLAYLAARGVDNDTLRKLCIDNPARLLTA
;
A
#
# COMPACT_ATOMS: atom_id res chain seq x y z
N MET A 1 0.11 5.52 -2.78
CA MET A 1 0.54 4.62 -3.87
C MET A 1 0.05 5.17 -5.19
N GLY A 2 0.98 5.51 -6.08
CA GLY A 2 0.75 6.31 -7.29
C GLY A 2 0.36 7.76 -6.99
N LEU A 3 1.03 8.72 -7.63
CA LEU A 3 0.64 10.13 -7.67
C LEU A 3 0.72 10.57 -9.12
N ASP A 4 -0.40 11.01 -9.69
CA ASP A 4 -0.46 11.56 -11.06
C ASP A 4 0.12 12.98 -11.14
N ILE A 5 0.88 13.40 -10.13
CA ILE A 5 1.45 14.72 -9.99
C ILE A 5 2.91 14.59 -9.61
N THR A 6 3.73 15.39 -10.27
CA THR A 6 5.16 15.49 -10.02
C THR A 6 5.46 16.82 -9.35
N PHE A 7 6.25 16.78 -8.28
CA PHE A 7 6.78 17.98 -7.67
C PHE A 7 8.19 18.26 -8.21
N PRO A 8 8.51 19.51 -8.59
CA PRO A 8 9.85 19.84 -9.04
C PRO A 8 10.88 19.47 -7.96
N LYS A 9 11.94 18.77 -8.38
CA LYS A 9 13.02 18.25 -7.51
C LYS A 9 12.64 17.07 -6.62
N GLU A 10 11.41 16.55 -6.71
CA GLU A 10 11.08 15.23 -6.16
C GLU A 10 11.27 14.13 -7.20
N GLY A 11 11.45 12.89 -6.73
CA GLY A 11 11.48 11.71 -7.58
C GLY A 11 10.10 11.35 -8.13
N VAL A 12 10.05 10.35 -9.02
CA VAL A 12 8.78 9.80 -9.53
C VAL A 12 8.25 8.75 -8.55
N ALA A 13 7.01 8.91 -8.10
CA ALA A 13 6.36 7.89 -7.30
C ALA A 13 6.16 6.60 -8.13
N PRO A 14 6.47 5.41 -7.59
CA PRO A 14 6.30 4.16 -8.31
C PRO A 14 4.83 3.91 -8.65
N GLY A 15 4.62 3.17 -9.74
CA GLY A 15 3.30 2.70 -10.11
C GLY A 15 2.70 1.76 -9.07
N VAL A 16 1.37 1.62 -9.05
CA VAL A 16 0.70 0.70 -8.13
C VAL A 16 1.13 -0.75 -8.37
N GLN A 17 1.24 -1.18 -9.63
CA GLN A 17 1.65 -2.55 -9.96
C GLN A 17 3.09 -2.83 -9.56
N GLU A 18 4.01 -1.89 -9.85
CA GLU A 18 5.41 -1.99 -9.44
C GLU A 18 5.55 -2.09 -7.92
N THR A 19 4.77 -1.28 -7.17
CA THR A 19 4.74 -1.37 -5.70
C THR A 19 4.19 -2.72 -5.23
N ALA A 20 3.15 -3.26 -5.89
CA ALA A 20 2.59 -4.56 -5.56
C ALA A 20 3.58 -5.71 -5.84
N ASP A 21 4.32 -5.64 -6.94
CA ASP A 21 5.39 -6.60 -7.26
C ASP A 21 6.51 -6.55 -6.23
N ALA A 22 6.95 -5.35 -5.85
CA ALA A 22 8.00 -5.16 -4.84
C ALA A 22 7.56 -5.69 -3.47
N VAL A 23 6.34 -5.39 -3.03
CA VAL A 23 5.80 -5.87 -1.75
C VAL A 23 5.63 -7.39 -1.77
N ALA A 24 5.09 -7.98 -2.85
CA ALA A 24 4.96 -9.43 -2.98
C ALA A 24 6.32 -10.14 -2.94
N ASN A 25 7.34 -9.58 -3.58
CA ASN A 25 8.71 -10.09 -3.52
C ASN A 25 9.28 -10.04 -2.10
N LEU A 26 9.11 -8.94 -1.37
CA LEU A 26 9.56 -8.83 0.02
C LEU A 26 8.84 -9.83 0.94
N ILE A 27 7.55 -10.07 0.71
CA ILE A 27 6.79 -11.10 1.41
C ILE A 27 7.38 -12.49 1.13
N ALA A 28 7.66 -12.82 -0.14
CA ALA A 28 8.26 -14.10 -0.53
C ALA A 28 9.66 -14.31 0.08
N LEU A 29 10.40 -13.23 0.34
CA LEU A 29 11.69 -13.25 1.05
C LEU A 29 11.57 -13.36 2.58
N GLY A 30 10.36 -13.40 3.14
CA GLY A 30 10.11 -13.60 4.57
C GLY A 30 9.93 -12.32 5.38
N TYR A 31 9.79 -11.16 4.75
CA TYR A 31 9.68 -9.86 5.45
C TYR A 31 8.26 -9.43 5.78
N ALA A 32 7.27 -10.31 5.69
CA ALA A 32 5.85 -9.99 5.85
C ALA A 32 5.54 -9.24 7.16
N ASP A 33 6.17 -9.63 8.29
CA ASP A 33 5.91 -9.01 9.60
C ASP A 33 6.54 -7.62 9.76
N GLN A 34 7.35 -7.15 8.79
CA GLN A 34 8.07 -5.88 8.84
C GLN A 34 7.51 -4.82 7.87
N ILE A 35 6.38 -5.11 7.21
CA ILE A 35 5.78 -4.22 6.22
C ILE A 35 4.49 -3.59 6.78
N VAL A 36 4.37 -2.27 6.64
CA VAL A 36 3.14 -1.52 6.87
C VAL A 36 2.77 -0.76 5.59
N LEU A 37 1.48 -0.62 5.33
CA LEU A 37 0.96 0.03 4.13
C LEU A 37 0.09 1.23 4.49
N SER A 38 0.21 2.31 3.72
CA SER A 38 -0.61 3.50 3.87
C SER A 38 -0.75 4.26 2.56
N HIS A 39 -1.57 5.29 2.56
CA HIS A 39 -1.90 6.10 1.39
C HIS A 39 -1.10 7.39 1.31
N ASP A 40 -0.66 7.88 2.47
CA ASP A 40 -0.11 9.22 2.67
C ASP A 40 -0.98 10.30 2.02
N VAL A 41 -2.27 10.34 2.37
CA VAL A 41 -3.19 11.36 1.82
C VAL A 41 -2.83 12.74 2.36
N PHE A 42 -2.31 13.60 1.49
CA PHE A 42 -1.89 14.97 1.85
C PHE A 42 -2.46 16.07 0.93
N LEU A 43 -3.09 15.71 -0.20
CA LEU A 43 -3.70 16.64 -1.15
C LEU A 43 -5.19 16.37 -1.31
N LYS A 44 -5.99 17.43 -1.48
CA LYS A 44 -7.45 17.31 -1.66
C LYS A 44 -7.84 16.45 -2.86
N GLN A 45 -7.05 16.46 -3.93
CA GLN A 45 -7.31 15.63 -5.12
C GLN A 45 -7.17 14.12 -4.86
N MET A 46 -6.49 13.71 -3.78
CA MET A 46 -6.38 12.30 -3.42
C MET A 46 -7.67 11.77 -2.78
N TRP A 47 -8.62 12.64 -2.42
CA TRP A 47 -9.90 12.25 -1.86
C TRP A 47 -10.79 11.59 -2.92
N ALA A 48 -11.47 10.51 -2.54
CA ALA A 48 -12.40 9.79 -3.42
C ALA A 48 -13.49 10.70 -4.01
N LYS A 49 -14.03 11.63 -3.20
CA LYS A 49 -15.04 12.60 -3.68
C LYS A 49 -14.55 13.56 -4.76
N ASN A 50 -13.23 13.68 -4.93
CA ASN A 50 -12.59 14.53 -5.93
C ASN A 50 -11.96 13.70 -7.08
N GLY A 51 -12.27 12.41 -7.18
CA GLY A 51 -11.75 11.52 -8.21
C GLY A 51 -10.45 10.79 -7.86
N GLY A 52 -9.90 10.99 -6.66
CA GLY A 52 -8.72 10.27 -6.18
C GLY A 52 -9.04 8.88 -5.60
N ASN A 53 -8.01 8.17 -5.14
CA ASN A 53 -8.13 6.82 -4.60
C ASN A 53 -8.81 6.74 -3.21
N GLY A 54 -8.66 7.80 -2.39
CA GLY A 54 -9.15 7.83 -1.01
C GLY A 54 -8.51 6.78 -0.08
N TRP A 55 -9.00 6.72 1.16
CA TRP A 55 -8.49 5.80 2.19
C TRP A 55 -8.94 4.35 2.02
N GLY A 56 -9.93 4.06 1.19
CA GLY A 56 -10.37 2.69 0.90
C GLY A 56 -9.40 1.91 0.00
N PHE A 57 -8.47 2.58 -0.67
CA PHE A 57 -7.66 1.98 -1.72
C PHE A 57 -6.74 0.85 -1.24
N VAL A 58 -5.92 1.09 -0.21
CA VAL A 58 -5.02 0.08 0.37
C VAL A 58 -5.78 -1.20 0.77
N PRO A 59 -6.78 -1.15 1.69
CA PRO A 59 -7.42 -2.37 2.18
C PRO A 59 -8.27 -3.10 1.13
N ASN A 60 -8.80 -2.40 0.11
CA ASN A 60 -9.70 -3.02 -0.88
C ASN A 60 -9.00 -3.39 -2.19
N VAL A 61 -8.30 -2.43 -2.79
CA VAL A 61 -7.75 -2.57 -4.15
C VAL A 61 -6.32 -3.11 -4.10
N PHE A 62 -5.47 -2.54 -3.25
CA PHE A 62 -4.08 -2.97 -3.20
C PHE A 62 -3.90 -4.38 -2.63
N LEU A 63 -4.64 -4.73 -1.58
CA LEU A 63 -4.64 -6.10 -1.08
C LEU A 63 -5.16 -7.11 -2.13
N ALA A 64 -6.12 -6.72 -2.99
CA ALA A 64 -6.56 -7.57 -4.09
C ALA A 64 -5.44 -7.79 -5.14
N TYR A 65 -4.60 -6.78 -5.40
CA TYR A 65 -3.42 -6.96 -6.26
C TYR A 65 -2.37 -7.90 -5.65
N LEU A 66 -2.20 -7.89 -4.33
CA LEU A 66 -1.32 -8.84 -3.64
C LEU A 66 -1.92 -10.26 -3.63
N ALA A 67 -3.23 -10.39 -3.42
CA ALA A 67 -3.95 -11.66 -3.51
C ALA A 67 -3.79 -12.29 -4.91
N ALA A 68 -3.92 -11.48 -5.97
CA ALA A 68 -3.70 -11.91 -7.36
C ALA A 68 -2.26 -12.39 -7.63
N ARG A 69 -1.29 -12.04 -6.76
CA ARG A 69 0.10 -12.50 -6.79
C ARG A 69 0.35 -13.72 -5.90
N GLY A 70 -0.70 -14.30 -5.31
CA GLY A 70 -0.63 -15.50 -4.49
C GLY A 70 -0.32 -15.24 -3.01
N VAL A 71 -0.39 -13.99 -2.53
CA VAL A 71 -0.28 -13.70 -1.09
C VAL A 71 -1.54 -14.20 -0.39
N ASP A 72 -1.38 -15.02 0.65
CA ASP A 72 -2.47 -15.62 1.40
C ASP A 72 -3.18 -14.63 2.33
N ASN A 73 -4.40 -14.98 2.75
CA ASN A 73 -5.25 -14.10 3.57
C ASN A 73 -4.67 -13.77 4.95
N ASP A 74 -3.93 -14.69 5.57
CA ASP A 74 -3.33 -14.44 6.88
C ASP A 74 -2.22 -13.40 6.75
N THR A 75 -1.40 -13.51 5.70
CA THR A 75 -0.39 -12.50 5.36
C THR A 75 -1.03 -11.15 5.02
N LEU A 76 -2.11 -11.12 4.21
CA LEU A 76 -2.79 -9.86 3.88
C LEU A 76 -3.36 -9.16 5.13
N ARG A 77 -3.89 -9.94 6.09
CA ARG A 77 -4.38 -9.43 7.36
C ARG A 77 -3.27 -8.72 8.15
N LYS A 78 -2.08 -9.31 8.21
CA LYS A 78 -0.93 -8.72 8.89
C LYS A 78 -0.61 -7.31 8.40
N LEU A 79 -0.65 -7.09 7.08
CA LEU A 79 -0.22 -5.83 6.46
C LEU A 79 -1.06 -4.61 6.85
N CYS A 80 -2.35 -4.80 7.18
CA CYS A 80 -3.28 -3.71 7.49
C CYS A 80 -3.84 -3.76 8.92
N ILE A 81 -3.62 -4.84 9.67
CA ILE A 81 -4.14 -4.99 11.03
C ILE A 81 -3.01 -5.27 12.00
N ASP A 82 -2.36 -6.43 11.90
CA ASP A 82 -1.49 -6.92 12.97
C ASP A 82 -0.14 -6.17 13.01
N ASN A 83 0.48 -5.88 11.85
CA ASN A 83 1.74 -5.13 11.79
C ASN A 83 1.59 -3.68 12.24
N PRO A 84 0.61 -2.88 11.75
CA PRO A 84 0.40 -1.53 12.25
C PRO A 84 0.06 -1.49 13.74
N ALA A 85 -0.76 -2.43 14.24
CA ALA A 85 -1.05 -2.52 15.67
C ALA A 85 0.24 -2.73 16.47
N ARG A 86 1.05 -3.74 16.10
CA ARG A 86 2.34 -4.01 16.74
C ARG A 86 3.29 -2.81 16.69
N LEU A 87 3.32 -2.07 15.58
CA LEU A 87 4.19 -0.91 15.42
C LEU A 87 3.75 0.27 16.31
N LEU A 88 2.45 0.53 16.41
CA LEU A 88 1.91 1.75 17.00
C LEU A 88 1.53 1.62 18.48
N THR A 89 1.44 0.39 19.01
CA THR A 89 1.04 0.14 20.41
C THR A 89 2.10 -0.57 21.24
N ALA A 90 3.31 -0.76 20.70
CA ALA A 90 4.46 -1.29 21.44
C ALA A 90 5.16 -0.20 22.27
#